data_AF-A0A7W1QQG3-F1
#
_entry.id   AF-A0A7W1QQG3-F1
#
_cell.length_a   1.000
_cell.length_b   1.000
_cell.length_c   1.000
_cell.angle_alpha   90.00
_cell.angle_beta   90.00
_cell.angle_gamma   90.00
#
_symmetry.space_group_name_H-M   'P 1'
#
loop_
_entity.id
_entity.type
_entity.pdbx_description
1 polymer ?
#
loop_
_entity_poly.entity_id
_entity_poly.type
_entity_poly.pdbx_seq_one_letter_code
_entity_poly.pdbx_strand_id
1 'polypeptide(L)' 'MVKKKALVAVGHSILIIIYHVLKNRVSYEELGGDYFDRQHVEDQRARLIRRLEALGLKVTVEELPVAA' A
#
# COMPACT_ATOMS: atom_id res chain seq x y z
N MET A 1 13.49 16.08 -16.70
CA MET A 1 12.13 16.64 -16.92
C MET A 1 11.07 15.78 -16.18
N VAL A 2 11.17 15.65 -14.84
CA VAL A 2 10.34 14.71 -14.04
C VAL A 2 9.34 15.42 -13.10
N LYS A 3 9.60 16.69 -12.74
CA LYS A 3 8.81 17.42 -11.72
C LYS A 3 7.31 17.56 -12.02
N LYS A 4 6.91 17.70 -13.28
CA LYS A 4 5.49 17.92 -13.63
C LYS A 4 4.66 16.64 -13.60
N LYS A 5 5.26 15.47 -13.82
CA LYS A 5 4.56 14.18 -13.83
C LYS A 5 4.00 13.82 -12.46
N ALA A 6 4.78 14.06 -11.41
CA ALA A 6 4.34 13.81 -10.03
C ALA A 6 3.13 14.67 -9.65
N LEU A 7 3.16 15.96 -10.00
CA LEU A 7 2.03 16.87 -9.72
C LEU A 7 0.74 16.42 -10.39
N VAL A 8 0.82 16.02 -11.67
CA VAL A 8 -0.34 15.53 -12.44
C VAL A 8 -0.85 14.20 -11.87
N ALA A 9 0.05 13.28 -11.51
CA ALA A 9 -0.33 12.00 -10.91
C ALA A 9 -1.05 12.22 -9.57
N VAL A 10 -0.53 13.11 -8.71
CA VAL A 10 -1.17 13.46 -7.44
C VAL A 10 -2.55 14.09 -7.67
N GLY A 11 -2.67 15.05 -8.58
CA GLY A 11 -3.97 15.67 -8.90
C GLY A 11 -5.00 14.68 -9.44
N HIS A 12 -4.56 13.75 -10.29
CA HIS A 12 -5.42 12.69 -10.81
C HIS A 12 -5.93 11.76 -9.70
N SER A 13 -5.07 11.34 -8.78
CA SER A 13 -5.46 10.52 -7.63
C SER A 13 -6.48 11.23 -6.75
N ILE A 14 -6.27 12.52 -6.45
CA ILE A 14 -7.21 13.33 -5.66
C ILE A 14 -8.57 13.42 -6.35
N LEU A 15 -8.59 13.65 -7.67
CA LEU A 15 -9.84 13.74 -8.44
C LEU A 15 -10.65 12.43 -8.39
N ILE A 16 -9.97 11.28 -8.51
CA ILE A 16 -10.61 9.97 -8.43
C ILE A 16 -11.24 9.76 -7.05
N ILE A 17 -10.52 10.09 -5.97
CA ILE A 17 -11.04 10.00 -4.59
C ILE A 17 -12.33 10.81 -4.46
N ILE A 18 -12.30 12.08 -4.89
CA ILE A 18 -13.47 12.98 -4.84
C ILE A 18 -14.64 12.39 -5.65
N TYR A 19 -14.37 11.87 -6.86
CA TYR A 19 -15.40 11.25 -7.69
C TYR A 19 -16.10 10.09 -6.97
N HIS A 20 -15.36 9.19 -6.32
CA HIS A 20 -15.95 8.04 -5.62
C HIS A 20 -16.75 8.45 -4.38
N VAL A 21 -16.26 9.41 -3.60
CA VAL A 21 -16.97 9.98 -2.43
C VAL A 21 -18.31 10.58 -2.87
N LEU A 22 -18.29 11.41 -3.92
CA LEU A 22 -19.50 12.05 -4.43
C LEU A 22 -20.46 11.06 -5.09
N LYS A 23 -19.95 10.11 -5.89
CA LYS A 23 -20.76 9.11 -6.60
C LYS A 23 -21.49 8.18 -5.64
N ASN A 24 -20.79 7.68 -4.62
CA ASN A 24 -21.34 6.71 -3.68
C ASN A 24 -22.06 7.39 -2.51
N ARG A 25 -22.00 8.73 -2.40
CA ARG A 25 -22.53 9.51 -1.27
C ARG A 25 -22.07 8.99 0.09
N VAL A 26 -20.84 8.49 0.14
CA VAL A 26 -20.20 8.03 1.36
C VAL A 26 -19.32 9.15 1.91
N SER A 27 -19.18 9.23 3.23
CA SER A 27 -18.15 10.10 3.80
C SER A 27 -16.77 9.58 3.40
N TYR A 28 -15.82 10.49 3.20
CA TYR A 28 -14.43 10.10 3.00
C TYR A 28 -13.91 9.48 4.29
N GLU A 29 -13.57 8.19 4.22
CA GLU A 29 -12.86 7.50 5.27
C GLU A 29 -11.37 7.56 4.96
N GLU A 30 -10.61 8.20 5.85
CA GLU A 30 -9.18 8.28 5.68
C GLU A 30 -8.58 6.89 5.87
N LEU A 31 -7.97 6.36 4.81
CA LEU A 31 -7.43 5.01 4.81
C LEU A 31 -6.24 4.84 5.78
N GLY A 32 -5.73 5.95 6.34
CA GLY A 32 -4.62 6.00 7.28
C GLY A 32 -3.26 5.85 6.59
N GLY A 33 -2.19 6.18 7.32
CA GLY A 33 -0.82 5.98 6.83
C GLY A 33 -0.50 4.52 6.50
N ASP A 34 -1.18 3.60 7.19
CA ASP A 34 -1.00 2.16 7.04
C ASP A 34 -1.69 1.58 5.80
N TYR A 35 -2.46 2.36 5.03
CA TYR A 35 -3.19 1.83 3.86
C TYR A 35 -2.26 1.22 2.82
N PHE A 36 -1.15 1.91 2.51
CA PHE A 36 -0.16 1.39 1.57
C PHE A 36 0.57 0.18 2.14
N ASP A 37 0.78 0.13 3.45
CA ASP A 37 1.39 -1.03 4.10
C ASP A 37 0.44 -2.25 4.06
N ARG A 38 -0.87 -2.04 4.24
CA ARG A 38 -1.91 -3.08 4.13
C ARG A 38 -2.13 -3.58 2.70
N GLN A 39 -2.01 -2.70 1.70
CA GLN A 39 -2.19 -3.09 0.29
C GLN A 39 -0.98 -3.85 -0.26
N HIS A 40 0.23 -3.56 0.27
CA HIS A 40 1.49 -4.16 -0.17
C HIS A 40 2.03 -5.19 0.81
N VAL A 41 1.22 -5.76 1.71
CA VAL A 41 1.70 -6.75 2.71
C VAL A 41 2.42 -7.91 2.02
N GLU A 42 1.89 -8.42 0.91
CA GLU A 42 2.51 -9.51 0.15
C GLU A 42 3.83 -9.10 -0.52
N ASP A 43 3.87 -7.91 -1.13
CA ASP A 43 5.09 -7.37 -1.74
C ASP A 43 6.17 -7.09 -0.69
N GLN A 44 5.76 -6.56 0.47
CA GLN A 44 6.59 -6.32 1.64
C GLN A 44 7.14 -7.63 2.19
N ARG A 45 6.28 -8.64 2.38
CA ARG A 45 6.65 -10.00 2.81
C ARG A 45 7.67 -10.61 1.86
N ALA A 46 7.40 -10.61 0.56
CA ALA A 46 8.31 -11.14 -0.45
C ALA A 46 9.66 -10.40 -0.47
N ARG A 47 9.66 -9.07 -0.33
CA ARG A 47 10.89 -8.27 -0.26
C ARG A 47 11.72 -8.60 0.99
N LEU A 48 11.07 -8.79 2.14
CA LEU A 48 11.75 -9.14 3.39
C LEU A 48 12.34 -10.55 3.34
N ILE A 49 11.58 -11.53 2.83
CA ILE A 49 12.06 -12.91 2.63
C ILE A 49 13.31 -12.90 1.76
N ARG A 50 13.25 -12.26 0.57
CA ARG A 50 14.40 -12.18 -0.34
C ARG A 50 15.63 -11.56 0.29
N ARG A 51 15.44 -10.56 1.17
CA ARG A 51 16.54 -9.90 1.87
C ARG A 51 17.20 -10.83 2.89
N LEU A 52 16.42 -11.65 3.58
CA LEU A 52 16.92 -12.65 4.52
C LEU A 52 17.61 -13.82 3.78
N GLU A 53 17.04 -14.28 2.67
CA GLU A 53 17.65 -15.29 1.80
C GLU A 53 18.99 -14.82 1.23
N ALA A 54 19.10 -13.55 0.83
CA ALA A 54 20.35 -12.95 0.36
C ALA A 54 21.47 -12.94 1.42
N LEU A 55 21.12 -13.06 2.71
CA LEU A 55 22.08 -13.20 3.81
C LEU A 55 22.49 -14.67 4.05
N GLY A 56 22.04 -15.61 3.22
CA GLY A 56 22.34 -17.04 3.34
C GLY A 56 21.45 -17.77 4.35
N LEU A 57 20.36 -17.14 4.79
CA LEU A 57 19.43 -17.72 5.75
C LEU A 57 18.30 -18.45 5.03
N LYS A 58 17.96 -19.66 5.49
CA LYS A 58 16.75 -20.36 5.06
C LYS A 58 15.56 -19.75 5.79
N VAL A 59 14.69 -19.05 5.08
CA VAL A 59 13.52 -18.39 5.65
C VAL A 59 12.32 -19.33 5.63
N THR A 60 11.69 -19.53 6.79
CA THR A 60 10.39 -20.20 6.91
C THR A 60 9.44 -19.21 7.56
N VAL A 61 8.31 -18.91 6.90
CA VAL A 61 7.33 -17.94 7.41
C VAL A 61 6.09 -18.70 7.83
N GLU A 62 5.75 -18.63 9.11
CA GLU A 62 4.51 -19.17 9.67
C GLU A 62 3.54 -18.02 9.94
N GLU A 63 2.28 -18.20 9.55
CA GLU A 63 1.22 -17.21 9.81
C GLU A 63 0.76 -17.34 11.26
N LEU A 64 0.99 -16.29 12.04
CA LEU A 64 0.41 -16.19 13.37
C LEU A 64 -1.07 -15.83 13.25
N PRO A 65 -1.98 -16.53 13.94
CA PRO A 65 -3.39 -16.19 13.93
C PRO A 65 -3.54 -14.78 14.49
N VAL A 66 -4.08 -13.87 13.68
CA VAL A 66 -4.38 -12.49 14.06
C VAL A 66 -5.28 -12.55 15.30
N ALA A 67 -4.78 -12.05 16.43
CA ALA A 67 -5.58 -11.90 17.63
C ALA A 67 -6.73 -10.93 17.33
N ALA A 68 -7.96 -11.41 17.52
CA ALA A 68 -9.21 -10.68 17.31
C ALA A 68 -9.37 -9.53 18.31
#